data_AF-A0A7I9YTN4-F1
#
_entry.id   AF-A0A7I9YTN4-F1
#
_cell.length_a   1.000
_cell.length_b   1.000
_cell.length_c   1.000
_cell.angle_alpha   90.00
_cell.angle_beta   90.00
_cell.angle_gamma   90.00
#
_symmetry.space_group_name_H-M   'P 1'
#
loop_
_entity.id
_entity.type
_entity.pdbx_description
1 polymer ?
#
loop_
_entity_poly.entity_id
_entity_poly.type
_entity_poly.pdbx_seq_one_letter_code
_entity_poly.pdbx_strand_id
1 'polypeptide(L)'
;MGPEGEVRGLASAVDVLAEGQKNFLIPDATFFFVLAIFLVVLGVISTWVVPPILRVLRERDAMVAKTVSDSKKASDQFAAAESDYEAAMKEARAQAGTFRDNARTEGRKVIEQARSRAEQEVASTLATANEQLKRERDSVEMDLRANVGTMSATLASRILGVDVAPSGTTR
;
A
#
# COMPACT_ATOMS: atom_id res chain seq x y z
N MET A 1 -30.20 -118.75 -23.10
CA MET A 1 -28.88 -118.30 -22.56
C MET A 1 -28.05 -117.89 -23.77
N GLY A 2 -27.40 -116.73 -23.73
CA GLY A 2 -26.89 -115.95 -24.88
C GLY A 2 -25.95 -116.68 -25.85
N PRO A 3 -25.68 -116.05 -27.02
CA PRO A 3 -24.63 -115.01 -27.05
C PRO A 3 -24.93 -113.83 -28.00
N GLU A 4 -26.03 -113.09 -27.81
CA GLU A 4 -26.26 -111.82 -28.54
C GLU A 4 -25.79 -110.57 -27.76
N GLY A 5 -25.35 -110.76 -26.50
CA GLY A 5 -24.96 -109.67 -25.60
C GLY A 5 -23.54 -109.15 -25.77
N GLU A 6 -22.56 -110.00 -26.10
CA GLU A 6 -21.15 -109.60 -26.16
C GLU A 6 -20.81 -108.80 -27.43
N VAL A 7 -21.40 -109.15 -28.58
CA VAL A 7 -21.12 -108.48 -29.85
C VAL A 7 -21.68 -107.06 -29.92
N ARG A 8 -22.78 -106.78 -29.20
CA ARG A 8 -23.34 -105.43 -29.11
C ARG A 8 -22.58 -104.52 -28.15
N GLY A 9 -22.05 -105.07 -27.05
CA GLY A 9 -21.20 -104.31 -26.12
C GLY A 9 -19.87 -103.88 -26.76
N LEU A 10 -19.27 -104.74 -27.58
CA LEU A 10 -18.02 -104.44 -28.29
C LEU A 10 -18.24 -103.42 -29.42
N ALA A 11 -19.36 -103.49 -30.16
CA ALA A 11 -19.68 -102.48 -31.18
C ALA A 11 -19.90 -101.09 -30.56
N SER A 12 -20.63 -100.99 -29.44
CA SER A 12 -20.81 -99.71 -28.75
C SER A 12 -19.52 -99.19 -28.09
N ALA A 13 -18.65 -100.08 -27.63
CA ALA A 13 -17.37 -99.68 -27.04
C ALA A 13 -16.40 -99.12 -28.08
N VAL A 14 -16.42 -99.64 -29.32
CA VAL A 14 -15.57 -99.14 -30.41
C VAL A 14 -16.05 -97.78 -30.93
N ASP A 15 -17.36 -97.53 -31.02
CA ASP A 15 -17.89 -96.22 -31.41
C ASP A 15 -17.57 -95.14 -30.36
N VAL A 16 -17.64 -95.48 -29.06
CA VAL A 16 -17.30 -94.53 -27.98
C VAL A 16 -15.79 -94.24 -27.91
N LEU A 17 -14.93 -95.18 -28.33
CA LEU A 17 -13.48 -94.98 -28.39
C LEU A 17 -13.05 -94.13 -29.60
N ALA A 18 -13.85 -94.06 -30.66
CA ALA A 18 -13.54 -93.28 -31.87
C ALA A 18 -13.88 -91.77 -31.77
N GLU A 19 -14.74 -91.36 -30.83
CA GLU A 19 -15.07 -89.93 -30.62
C GLU A 19 -14.02 -89.16 -29.80
N GLY A 20 -13.02 -89.86 -29.24
CA GLY A 20 -12.09 -89.31 -28.25
C GLY A 20 -10.85 -88.56 -28.77
N GLN A 21 -10.67 -88.37 -30.08
CA GLN A 21 -9.45 -87.74 -30.60
C GLN A 21 -9.70 -86.68 -31.68
N LYS A 22 -10.57 -85.69 -31.40
CA LYS A 22 -10.46 -84.39 -32.07
C LYS A 22 -9.25 -83.65 -31.47
N ASN A 23 -8.14 -83.61 -32.22
CA ASN A 23 -6.91 -82.94 -31.80
C ASN A 23 -7.19 -81.45 -31.50
N PHE A 24 -7.19 -81.07 -30.22
CA PHE A 24 -7.42 -79.71 -29.70
C PHE A 24 -6.46 -78.64 -30.26
N LEU A 25 -5.33 -79.07 -30.85
CA LEU A 25 -4.34 -78.20 -31.47
C LEU A 25 -4.67 -77.82 -32.92
N ILE A 26 -5.63 -78.50 -33.57
CA ILE A 26 -6.08 -78.15 -34.91
C ILE A 26 -7.13 -77.04 -34.75
N PRO A 27 -6.85 -75.81 -35.19
CA PRO A 27 -7.81 -74.72 -35.00
C PRO A 27 -9.07 -74.98 -35.83
N ASP A 28 -10.20 -75.08 -35.14
CA ASP A 28 -11.52 -75.11 -35.76
C ASP A 28 -11.96 -73.72 -36.23
N ALA A 29 -13.01 -73.63 -37.05
CA ALA A 29 -13.60 -72.37 -37.53
C ALA A 29 -14.00 -71.39 -36.40
N THR A 30 -14.04 -71.86 -35.15
CA THR A 30 -14.18 -71.06 -33.93
C THR A 30 -13.08 -70.01 -33.78
N PHE A 31 -11.87 -70.25 -34.27
CA PHE A 31 -10.77 -69.27 -34.25
C PHE A 31 -11.14 -67.98 -34.98
N PHE A 32 -11.71 -68.08 -36.20
CA PHE A 32 -12.13 -66.91 -36.98
C PHE A 32 -13.30 -66.18 -36.33
N PHE A 33 -14.22 -66.90 -35.69
CA PHE A 33 -15.36 -66.30 -34.99
C PHE A 33 -14.91 -65.55 -33.72
N VAL A 34 -14.01 -66.14 -32.93
CA VAL A 34 -13.41 -65.48 -31.76
C VAL A 34 -12.57 -64.27 -32.19
N LEU A 35 -11.81 -64.38 -33.29
CA LEU A 35 -11.05 -63.25 -33.85
C LEU A 35 -11.99 -62.11 -34.30
N ALA A 36 -13.10 -62.43 -34.95
CA ALA A 36 -14.09 -61.43 -35.34
C ALA A 36 -14.69 -60.70 -34.13
N ILE A 37 -15.09 -61.43 -33.08
CA ILE A 37 -15.59 -60.83 -31.83
C ILE A 37 -14.51 -59.97 -31.16
N PHE A 38 -13.27 -60.46 -31.11
CA PHE A 38 -12.15 -59.71 -30.56
C PHE A 38 -11.93 -58.38 -31.29
N LEU A 39 -11.95 -58.39 -32.63
CA LEU A 39 -11.81 -57.18 -33.44
C LEU A 39 -12.97 -56.20 -33.23
N VAL A 40 -14.20 -56.69 -33.09
CA VAL A 40 -15.37 -55.84 -32.77
C VAL A 40 -15.18 -55.18 -31.41
N VAL A 41 -14.82 -55.94 -30.37
CA VAL A 41 -14.58 -55.40 -29.03
C VAL A 41 -13.40 -54.41 -29.02
N LEU A 42 -12.31 -54.72 -29.74
CA LEU A 42 -11.17 -53.83 -29.90
C LEU A 42 -11.55 -52.52 -30.59
N GLY A 43 -12.41 -52.58 -31.61
CA GLY A 43 -12.99 -51.40 -32.27
C GLY A 43 -13.81 -50.54 -31.30
N VAL A 44 -14.66 -51.18 -30.47
CA VAL A 44 -15.46 -50.48 -29.46
C VAL A 44 -14.58 -49.84 -28.39
N ILE A 45 -13.60 -50.56 -27.83
CA ILE A 45 -12.69 -50.03 -26.80
C ILE A 45 -11.85 -48.88 -27.36
N SER A 46 -11.24 -49.05 -28.53
CA SER A 46 -10.41 -48.02 -29.15
C SER A 46 -11.18 -46.76 -29.51
N THR A 47 -12.46 -46.89 -29.89
CA THR A 47 -13.28 -45.74 -30.32
C THR A 47 -14.05 -45.10 -29.16
N TRP A 48 -14.52 -45.87 -28.18
CA TRP A 48 -15.41 -45.37 -27.12
C TRP A 48 -14.75 -45.27 -25.74
N VAL A 49 -13.77 -46.10 -25.41
CA VAL A 49 -13.20 -46.17 -24.06
C VAL A 49 -11.88 -45.39 -23.98
N VAL A 50 -10.98 -45.58 -24.94
CA VAL A 50 -9.66 -44.93 -24.95
C VAL A 50 -9.76 -43.40 -25.07
N PRO A 51 -10.58 -42.82 -25.98
CA PRO A 51 -10.64 -41.37 -26.14
C PRO A 51 -11.09 -40.59 -24.90
N PRO A 52 -12.17 -40.98 -24.17
CA PRO A 52 -12.56 -40.26 -22.95
C PRO A 52 -11.53 -40.41 -21.83
N ILE A 53 -10.88 -41.56 -21.68
CA ILE A 53 -9.82 -41.75 -20.67
C ILE A 53 -8.64 -40.83 -20.96
N LEU A 54 -8.16 -40.79 -22.21
CA LEU A 54 -7.07 -39.89 -22.62
C LEU A 54 -7.46 -38.42 -22.46
N ARG A 55 -8.72 -38.07 -22.72
CA ARG A 55 -9.22 -36.71 -22.49
C ARG A 55 -9.13 -36.32 -21.02
N VAL A 56 -9.59 -37.17 -20.09
CA VAL A 56 -9.53 -36.91 -18.65
C VAL A 56 -8.08 -36.81 -18.15
N LEU A 57 -7.19 -37.67 -18.65
CA LEU A 57 -5.76 -37.61 -18.32
C LEU A 57 -5.15 -36.27 -18.74
N ARG A 58 -5.37 -35.86 -20.00
CA ARG A 58 -4.88 -34.55 -20.50
C ARG A 58 -5.48 -33.38 -19.74
N GLU A 59 -6.75 -33.45 -19.37
CA GLU A 59 -7.42 -32.40 -18.59
C GLU A 59 -6.83 -32.29 -17.19
N ARG A 60 -6.52 -33.43 -16.55
CA ARG A 60 -5.80 -33.45 -15.26
C ARG A 60 -4.40 -32.87 -15.38
N ASP A 61 -3.63 -33.28 -16.39
CA ASP A 61 -2.29 -32.75 -16.62
C ASP A 61 -2.33 -31.24 -16.89
N ALA A 62 -3.29 -30.78 -17.70
CA ALA A 62 -3.50 -29.37 -17.98
C ALA A 62 -3.91 -28.59 -16.72
N MET A 63 -4.78 -29.14 -15.86
CA MET A 63 -5.14 -28.52 -14.59
C MET A 63 -3.93 -28.40 -13.66
N VAL A 64 -3.09 -29.42 -13.57
CA VAL A 64 -1.86 -29.38 -12.74
C VAL A 64 -0.90 -28.33 -13.28
N ALA A 65 -0.61 -28.35 -14.58
CA ALA A 65 0.27 -27.37 -15.21
C ALA A 65 -0.26 -25.94 -15.05
N LYS A 66 -1.56 -25.74 -15.22
CA LYS A 66 -2.23 -24.45 -14.98
C LYS A 66 -2.11 -24.02 -13.53
N THR A 67 -2.37 -24.89 -12.57
CA THR A 67 -2.29 -24.57 -11.14
C THR A 67 -0.88 -24.14 -10.75
N VAL A 68 0.15 -24.84 -11.26
CA VAL A 68 1.55 -24.46 -11.02
C VAL A 68 1.88 -23.11 -11.66
N SER A 69 1.45 -22.88 -12.90
CA SER A 69 1.64 -21.59 -13.57
C SER A 69 0.92 -20.45 -12.86
N ASP A 70 -0.31 -20.67 -12.41
CA ASP A 70 -1.13 -19.65 -11.75
C ASP A 70 -0.56 -19.35 -10.36
N SER A 71 -0.10 -20.37 -9.63
CA SER A 71 0.61 -20.19 -8.35
C SER A 71 1.89 -19.38 -8.52
N LYS A 72 2.68 -19.67 -9.55
CA LYS A 72 3.89 -18.91 -9.85
C LYS A 72 3.56 -17.46 -10.19
N LYS A 73 2.59 -17.23 -11.07
CA LYS A 73 2.14 -15.88 -11.42
C LYS A 73 1.60 -15.11 -10.22
N ALA A 74 0.85 -15.76 -9.34
CA ALA A 74 0.35 -15.15 -8.11
C ALA A 74 1.50 -14.75 -7.17
N SER A 75 2.51 -15.62 -7.02
CA SER A 75 3.72 -15.31 -6.25
C SER A 75 4.51 -14.15 -6.85
N ASP A 76 4.70 -14.14 -8.17
CA ASP A 76 5.42 -13.07 -8.88
C ASP A 76 4.67 -11.73 -8.76
N GLN A 77 3.34 -11.74 -8.91
CA GLN A 77 2.51 -10.55 -8.73
C GLN A 77 2.51 -10.06 -7.28
N PHE A 78 2.48 -10.96 -6.31
CA PHE A 78 2.57 -10.60 -4.90
C PHE A 78 3.91 -9.92 -4.59
N ALA A 79 5.02 -10.51 -5.03
CA ALA A 79 6.36 -9.94 -4.86
C ALA A 79 6.50 -8.56 -5.54
N ALA A 80 5.93 -8.40 -6.74
CA ALA A 80 5.90 -7.11 -7.43
C ALA A 80 5.08 -6.07 -6.64
N ALA A 81 3.87 -6.44 -6.18
CA ALA A 81 3.01 -5.55 -5.40
C ALA A 81 3.64 -5.17 -4.05
N GLU A 82 4.33 -6.10 -3.39
CA GLU A 82 5.08 -5.83 -2.16
C GLU A 82 6.22 -4.84 -2.41
N SER A 83 7.00 -5.04 -3.48
CA SER A 83 8.07 -4.11 -3.86
C SER A 83 7.52 -2.71 -4.19
N ASP A 84 6.41 -2.62 -4.91
CA ASP A 84 5.77 -1.35 -5.25
C ASP A 84 5.23 -0.65 -3.99
N TYR A 85 4.63 -1.42 -3.07
CA TYR A 85 4.14 -0.92 -1.79
C TYR A 85 5.30 -0.37 -0.93
N GLU A 86 6.40 -1.10 -0.80
CA GLU A 86 7.58 -0.65 -0.06
C GLU A 86 8.18 0.62 -0.68
N ALA A 87 8.28 0.67 -2.01
CA ALA A 87 8.75 1.85 -2.74
C ALA A 87 7.85 3.06 -2.49
N ALA A 88 6.52 2.89 -2.59
CA ALA A 88 5.54 3.94 -2.31
C ALA A 88 5.63 4.43 -0.86
N MET A 89 5.78 3.52 0.11
CA MET A 89 5.92 3.86 1.52
C MET A 89 7.24 4.58 1.82
N LYS A 90 8.33 4.22 1.15
CA LYS A 90 9.61 4.91 1.27
C LYS A 90 9.52 6.32 0.70
N GLU A 91 8.93 6.47 -0.48
CA GLU A 91 8.72 7.76 -1.13
C GLU A 91 7.82 8.67 -0.28
N ALA A 92 6.70 8.16 0.22
CA ALA A 92 5.81 8.91 1.11
C ALA A 92 6.51 9.39 2.39
N ARG A 93 7.38 8.56 2.99
CA ARG A 93 8.20 8.95 4.15
C ARG A 93 9.22 10.03 3.80
N ALA A 94 9.87 9.93 2.64
CA ALA A 94 10.80 10.94 2.16
C ALA A 94 10.10 12.28 1.93
N GLN A 95 8.97 12.29 1.22
CA GLN A 95 8.16 13.48 0.99
C GLN A 95 7.65 14.10 2.29
N ALA A 96 7.19 13.29 3.23
CA ALA A 96 6.78 13.77 4.55
C ALA A 96 7.95 14.43 5.33
N GLY A 97 9.16 13.87 5.21
CA GLY A 97 10.38 14.45 5.76
C GLY A 97 10.67 15.83 5.15
N THR A 98 10.74 15.90 3.81
CA THR A 98 10.96 17.15 3.08
C THR A 98 9.90 18.20 3.39
N PHE A 99 8.63 17.81 3.47
CA PHE A 99 7.54 18.73 3.83
C PHE A 99 7.71 19.30 5.24
N ARG A 100 8.09 18.47 6.23
CA ARG A 100 8.35 18.91 7.60
C ARG A 100 9.53 19.88 7.66
N ASP A 101 10.60 19.61 6.91
CA ASP A 101 11.79 20.46 6.89
C ASP A 101 11.52 21.80 6.19
N ASN A 102 10.73 21.78 5.11
CA ASN A 102 10.25 23.00 4.45
C ASN A 102 9.39 23.83 5.40
N ALA A 103 8.39 23.22 6.05
CA ALA A 103 7.53 23.91 7.02
C ALA A 103 8.32 24.50 8.20
N ARG A 104 9.35 23.79 8.70
CA ARG A 104 10.26 24.33 9.73
C ARG A 104 11.06 25.52 9.23
N THR A 105 11.57 25.44 8.00
CA THR A 105 12.38 26.52 7.40
C THR A 105 11.52 27.75 7.14
N GLU A 106 10.32 27.58 6.59
CA GLU A 106 9.35 28.65 6.39
C GLU A 106 8.90 29.25 7.72
N GLY A 107 8.58 28.43 8.72
CA GLY A 107 8.22 28.89 10.05
C GLY A 107 9.32 29.75 10.69
N ARG A 108 10.59 29.35 10.56
CA ARG A 108 11.73 30.16 11.02
C ARG A 108 11.83 31.49 10.27
N LYS A 109 11.64 31.49 8.95
CA LYS A 109 11.62 32.73 8.15
C LYS A 109 10.49 33.67 8.59
N VAL A 110 9.30 33.15 8.85
CA VAL A 110 8.16 33.95 9.33
C VAL A 110 8.46 34.57 10.69
N ILE A 111 9.04 33.79 11.62
CA ILE A 111 9.43 34.30 12.94
C ILE A 111 10.48 35.41 12.81
N GLU A 112 11.51 35.20 11.98
CA GLU A 112 12.57 36.19 11.75
C GLU A 112 12.01 37.48 11.12
N GLN A 113 11.14 37.35 10.13
CA GLN A 113 10.47 38.49 9.51
C GLN A 113 9.57 39.24 10.52
N ALA A 114 8.81 38.51 11.34
CA ALA A 114 7.97 39.12 12.37
C ALA A 114 8.81 39.87 13.41
N ARG A 115 9.93 39.27 13.84
CA ARG A 115 10.88 39.92 14.75
C ARG A 115 11.48 41.19 14.15
N SER A 116 11.95 41.12 12.90
CA SER A 116 12.52 42.29 12.22
C SER A 116 11.51 43.43 12.08
N ARG A 117 10.25 43.13 11.75
CA ARG A 117 9.17 44.14 11.72
C ARG A 117 8.91 44.74 13.09
N ALA A 118 8.85 43.92 14.14
CA ALA A 118 8.67 44.39 15.50
C ALA A 118 9.82 45.31 15.95
N GLU A 119 11.07 44.96 15.63
CA GLU A 119 12.24 45.80 15.93
C GLU A 119 12.17 47.16 15.20
N GLN A 120 11.74 47.18 13.94
CA GLN A 120 11.52 48.42 13.18
C GLN A 120 10.39 49.28 13.79
N GLU A 121 9.28 48.66 14.17
CA GLU A 121 8.14 49.36 14.78
C GLU A 121 8.50 49.93 16.16
N VAL A 122 9.24 49.16 16.97
CA VAL A 122 9.79 49.64 18.25
C VAL A 122 10.71 50.83 18.01
N ALA A 123 11.64 50.76 17.07
CA ALA A 123 12.55 51.86 16.76
C ALA A 123 11.80 53.14 16.32
N SER A 124 10.79 52.99 15.46
CA SER A 124 9.93 54.10 15.02
C SER A 124 9.14 54.72 16.17
N THR A 125 8.58 53.88 17.04
CA THR A 125 7.83 54.32 18.22
C THR A 125 8.74 55.07 19.19
N LEU A 126 9.95 54.56 19.44
CA LEU A 126 10.95 55.19 20.31
C LEU A 126 11.42 56.53 19.75
N ALA A 127 11.63 56.64 18.44
CA ALA A 127 11.96 57.90 17.79
C ALA A 127 10.84 58.95 17.97
N THR A 128 9.59 58.55 17.74
CA THR A 128 8.42 59.41 17.91
C THR A 128 8.24 59.86 19.37
N ALA A 129 8.40 58.93 20.32
CA ALA A 129 8.31 59.21 21.75
C ALA A 129 9.41 60.19 22.21
N ASN A 130 10.65 60.01 21.74
CA ASN A 130 11.73 60.96 22.04
C ASN A 130 11.47 62.35 21.48
N GLU A 131 10.90 62.44 20.27
CA GLU A 131 10.55 63.73 19.68
C GLU A 131 9.40 64.43 20.44
N GLN A 132 8.40 63.66 20.90
CA GLN A 132 7.34 64.17 21.78
C GLN A 132 7.90 64.64 23.12
N LEU A 133 8.73 63.83 23.79
CA LEU A 133 9.37 64.19 25.05
C LEU A 133 10.22 65.47 24.92
N LYS A 134 10.91 65.64 23.78
CA LYS A 134 11.67 66.87 23.52
C LYS A 134 10.75 68.08 23.39
N ARG A 135 9.65 67.96 22.64
CA ARG A 135 8.63 69.03 22.53
C ARG A 135 8.01 69.39 23.88
N GLU A 136 7.67 68.39 24.70
CA GLU A 136 7.14 68.59 26.05
C GLU A 136 8.17 69.24 26.99
N ARG A 137 9.45 68.84 26.90
CA ARG A 137 10.54 69.47 27.64
C ARG A 137 10.65 70.95 27.30
N ASP A 138 10.67 71.27 26.01
CA ASP A 138 10.78 72.65 25.53
C ASP A 138 9.58 73.49 26.00
N SER A 139 8.35 72.96 25.92
CA SER A 139 7.15 73.67 26.40
C SER A 139 7.15 73.87 27.92
N VAL A 140 7.50 72.84 28.70
CA VAL A 140 7.60 72.93 30.17
C VAL A 140 8.69 73.92 30.57
N GLU A 141 9.82 73.98 29.85
CA GLU A 141 10.88 74.94 30.12
C GLU A 141 10.43 76.39 29.86
N MET A 142 9.64 76.63 28.79
CA MET A 142 9.03 77.94 28.52
C MET A 142 8.04 78.34 29.62
N ASP A 143 7.17 77.43 30.04
CA ASP A 143 6.21 77.67 31.12
C ASP A 143 6.91 77.91 32.46
N LEU A 144 7.98 77.17 32.76
CA LEU A 144 8.76 77.34 33.98
C LEU A 144 9.46 78.71 33.99
N ARG A 145 10.03 79.15 32.86
CA ARG A 145 10.62 80.50 32.72
C ARG A 145 9.59 81.61 32.90
N ALA A 146 8.37 81.44 32.40
CA ALA A 146 7.30 82.40 32.60
C ALA A 146 6.87 82.50 34.07
N ASN A 147 6.85 81.37 34.79
CA ASN A 147 6.39 81.29 36.17
C ASN A 147 7.48 81.51 37.24
N VAL A 148 8.78 81.38 36.89
CA VAL A 148 9.88 81.46 37.87
C VAL A 148 9.92 82.81 38.58
N GLY A 149 9.64 83.91 37.87
CA GLY A 149 9.62 85.26 38.46
C GLY A 149 8.56 85.39 39.56
N THR A 150 7.36 84.89 39.30
CA THR A 150 6.24 84.87 40.25
C THR A 150 6.53 83.97 41.44
N MET A 151 7.13 82.80 41.21
CA MET A 151 7.53 81.87 42.28
C MET A 151 8.64 82.45 43.16
N SER A 152 9.64 83.12 42.57
CA SER A 152 10.71 83.80 43.29
C SER A 152 10.20 84.99 44.11
N ALA A 153 9.28 85.80 43.58
CA ALA A 153 8.64 86.88 44.32
C ALA A 153 7.81 86.37 45.51
N THR A 154 7.09 85.25 45.32
CA THR A 154 6.35 84.57 46.39
C THR A 154 7.28 84.06 47.50
N LEU A 155 8.43 83.49 47.12
CA LEU A 155 9.44 83.01 48.08
C LEU A 155 10.08 84.19 48.85
N ALA A 156 10.45 85.25 48.16
CA ALA A 156 11.02 86.45 48.77
C ALA A 156 10.05 87.09 49.77
N SER A 157 8.77 87.21 49.41
CA SER A 157 7.71 87.75 50.29
C SER A 157 7.53 86.89 51.56
N ARG A 158 7.61 85.56 51.45
CA ARG A 158 7.57 84.66 52.61
C ARG A 158 8.78 84.78 53.54
N ILE A 159 9.98 85.00 52.99
CA ILE A 159 11.21 85.15 53.78
C ILE A 159 11.26 86.54 54.47
N LEU A 160 10.83 87.59 53.78
CA LEU A 160 10.87 88.97 54.28
C LEU A 160 9.66 89.35 55.16
N GLY A 161 8.56 88.59 55.10
CA GLY A 161 7.35 88.85 55.89
C GLY A 161 6.53 90.07 55.46
N VAL A 162 6.84 90.63 54.28
CA VAL A 162 6.18 91.78 53.65
C VAL A 162 5.97 91.50 52.17
N ASP A 163 4.93 92.07 51.58
CA ASP A 163 4.57 91.82 50.17
C ASP A 163 5.59 92.48 49.22
N VAL A 164 6.30 91.67 48.43
CA VAL A 164 7.30 92.14 47.47
C VAL A 164 6.77 91.91 46.05
N ALA A 165 6.29 92.97 45.42
CA ALA A 165 5.84 92.92 44.03
C ALA A 165 7.02 92.62 43.07
N PRO A 166 6.79 91.85 41.98
CA PRO A 166 7.86 91.49 41.05
C PRO A 166 8.43 92.75 40.36
N SER A 167 9.69 93.06 40.62
CA SER A 167 10.42 94.15 39.98
C SER A 167 11.04 93.68 38.66
N GLY A 168 10.48 94.09 37.53
CA GLY A 168 11.07 93.82 36.22
C GLY A 168 10.16 94.01 35.01
N THR A 169 9.80 95.24 34.68
CA THR A 169 9.47 95.64 33.30
C THR A 169 10.16 96.96 33.04
N THR A 170 11.32 96.90 32.38
CA THR A 170 11.96 98.07 31.78
C THR A 170 12.37 97.72 30.36
N ARG A 171 11.53 98.21 29.45
CA ARG A 171 11.62 98.38 27.99
C ARG A 171 11.67 97.16 27.07
#